data_AF-X8CMS9-F1
#
_entry.id   AF-X8CMS9-F1
#
_cell.length_a   1.000
_cell.length_b   1.000
_cell.length_c   1.000
_cell.angle_alpha   90.00
_cell.angle_beta   90.00
_cell.angle_gamma   90.00
#
_symmetry.space_group_name_H-M   'P 1'
#
loop_
_entity.id
_entity.type
_entity.pdbx_description
1 polymer ?
#
loop_
_entity_poly.entity_id
_entity_poly.type
_entity_poly.pdbx_seq_one_letter_code
_entity_poly.pdbx_strand_id
1 'polypeptide(L)' 'MIAYTREHLANFKTPRSVRFVDALPRNAGGKVLKPQLRELD' A
#
# COMPACT_ATOMS: atom_id res chain seq x y z
N MET A 1 -11.19 0.60 6.97
CA MET A 1 -10.25 -0.23 6.17
C MET A 1 -9.39 -1.15 7.04
N ILE A 2 -8.64 -0.63 8.02
CA ILE A 2 -7.83 -1.47 8.93
C ILE A 2 -8.71 -2.38 9.82
N ALA A 3 -9.83 -1.86 10.34
CA ALA A 3 -10.77 -2.66 11.13
C ALA A 3 -11.28 -3.90 10.37
N TYR A 4 -11.69 -3.72 9.11
CA TYR A 4 -12.08 -4.83 8.23
C TYR A 4 -10.97 -5.86 8.06
N THR A 5 -9.71 -5.42 7.88
CA THR A 5 -8.58 -6.37 7.77
C THR A 5 -8.29 -7.09 9.09
N ARG A 6 -8.53 -6.49 10.25
CA ARG A 6 -8.39 -7.15 11.56
C ARG A 6 -9.44 -8.23 11.81
N GLU A 7 -10.64 -8.02 11.30
CA GLU A 7 -11.74 -8.99 11.41
C GLU A 7 -11.53 -10.20 10.51
N HIS A 8 -10.94 -10.01 9.33
CA HIS A 8 -10.88 -11.02 8.28
C HIS A 8 -9.47 -11.65 8.08
N LEU A 9 -8.41 -11.03 8.60
CA LEU A 9 -7.04 -11.52 8.46
C LEU A 9 -6.39 -11.72 9.84
N ALA A 10 -5.43 -12.64 9.90
CA ALA A 10 -4.54 -12.75 11.06
C ALA A 10 -3.83 -11.42 11.34
N ASN A 11 -3.58 -11.13 12.62
CA ASN A 11 -3.00 -9.86 13.06
C ASN A 11 -1.70 -9.48 12.34
N PHE A 12 -0.81 -10.44 12.06
CA PHE A 12 0.46 -10.18 11.35
C PHE A 12 0.29 -9.79 9.87
N LYS A 13 -0.90 -9.98 9.29
CA LYS A 13 -1.24 -9.57 7.92
C LYS A 13 -1.99 -8.24 7.86
N THR A 14 -2.39 -7.69 9.01
CA THR A 14 -3.07 -6.40 9.06
C THR A 14 -2.05 -5.27 8.81
N PRO A 15 -2.33 -4.33 7.88
CA PRO A 15 -1.44 -3.20 7.65
C PRO A 15 -1.33 -2.30 8.88
N ARG A 16 -0.14 -1.76 9.14
CA ARG A 16 0.11 -0.83 10.25
C ARG A 16 -0.34 0.60 9.96
N SER A 17 -0.30 1.02 8.69
CA SER A 17 -0.71 2.35 8.23
C SER A 17 -1.29 2.27 6.82
N VAL A 18 -2.02 3.31 6.42
CA VAL A 18 -2.57 3.50 5.06
C VAL A 18 -2.34 4.94 4.67
N ARG A 19 -1.82 5.17 3.47
CA ARG A 19 -1.66 6.49 2.84
C ARG A 19 -2.44 6.52 1.54
N PHE A 20 -3.16 7.60 1.31
CA PHE A 20 -3.75 7.90 0.02
C PHE A 20 -2.80 8.81 -0.75
N VAL A 21 -2.63 8.51 -2.03
CA VAL A 21 -1.80 9.28 -2.96
C VAL A 21 -2.62 9.53 -4.22
N ASP A 22 -2.38 10.65 -4.90
CA ASP A 22 -3.11 10.99 -6.11
C ASP A 22 -2.86 9.98 -7.23
N ALA A 23 -1.64 9.43 -7.30
CA ALA A 23 -1.28 8.39 -8.25
C ALA A 23 -0.16 7.47 -7.72
N LEU A 24 -0.19 6.21 -8.15
CA LEU A 24 0.90 5.27 -7.91
C LEU A 24 2.04 5.51 -8.91
N PRO A 25 3.31 5.50 -8.48
CA PRO A 25 4.45 5.58 -9.39
C PRO A 25 4.48 4.35 -10.30
N ARG A 26 4.50 4.55 -11.62
CA ARG A 26 4.48 3.48 -12.62
C ARG A 26 5.56 3.68 -13.67
N ASN A 27 6.08 2.58 -14.22
CA ASN A 27 6.93 2.62 -15.40
C ASN A 27 6.11 2.81 -16.70
N ALA A 28 6.78 2.96 -17.84
CA ALA A 28 6.14 3.12 -19.14
C ALA A 28 5.19 1.96 -19.53
N GLY A 29 5.40 0.75 -18.98
CA GLY A 29 4.50 -0.39 -19.15
C GLY A 29 3.41 -0.49 -18.09
N GLY A 30 3.22 0.54 -17.26
CA GLY A 30 2.18 0.63 -16.24
C GLY A 30 2.43 -0.17 -14.96
N LYS A 31 3.59 -0.81 -14.78
CA LYS A 31 3.90 -1.55 -13.55
C LYS A 31 4.25 -0.59 -12.42
N VAL A 32 3.76 -0.86 -11.21
CA VAL A 32 4.08 -0.06 -10.02
C VAL A 32 5.56 -0.20 -9.66
N LEU A 33 6.21 0.95 -9.45
CA LEU A 33 7.61 1.03 -9.05
C LEU A 33 7.72 1.04 -7.52
N LYS A 34 7.92 -0.15 -6.94
CA LYS A 34 8.09 -0.33 -5.50
C LYS A 34 9.23 0.51 -4.88
N PRO A 35 10.39 0.75 -5.53
CA PRO A 35 11.42 1.61 -4.97
C PRO A 35 10.90 3.02 -4.72
N GLN A 36 10.29 3.65 -5.74
CA GLN A 36 9.73 4.99 -5.64
C GLN A 36 8.58 5.07 -4.62
N LEU A 37 7.77 4.01 -4.50
CA LEU A 37 6.72 3.95 -3.48
C LEU A 37 7.27 4.03 -2.04
N ARG A 38 8.51 3.58 -1.80
CA ARG A 38 9.17 3.67 -0.48
C ARG A 38 9.81 5.02 -0.22
N GLU A 39 9.99 5.85 -1.25
CA GLU A 39 10.48 7.22 -1.12
C GLU A 39 9.34 8.21 -0.83
N LEU A 40 8.08 7.76 -0.94
CA LEU A 40 6.89 8.56 -0.65
C LEU A 40 6.59 8.68 0.85
N ASP A 41 7.60 8.52 1.72
CA ASP A 41 7.49 8.71 3.17
C ASP A 41 7.25 10.18 3.53
#